data_AF-A0A519U575-F1
#
_entry.id   AF-A0A519U575-F1
#
_cell.length_a   1.000
_cell.length_b   1.000
_cell.length_c   1.000
_cell.angle_alpha   90.00
_cell.angle_beta   90.00
_cell.angle_gamma   90.00
#
_symmetry.space_group_name_H-M   'P 1'
#
loop_
_entity.id
_entity.type
_entity.pdbx_description
1 polymer ?
#
loop_
_entity_poly.entity_id
_entity_poly.type
_entity_poly.pdbx_seq_one_letter_code
_entity_poly.pdbx_strand_id
1 'polypeptide(L)' 'MKPPKFKDLILFENDDYIVVNKPPFLATLDERIGVAPSLLRLAREYADDAQVGHRLDRDT' A
#
# COMPACT_ATOMS: atom_id res chain seq x y z
N MET A 1 -3.44 2.21 16.28
CA MET A 1 -3.03 0.89 15.77
C MET A 1 -1.69 1.09 15.05
N LYS A 2 -0.70 0.21 15.24
CA LYS A 2 0.59 0.34 14.54
C LYS A 2 0.36 0.05 13.05
N PRO A 3 0.86 0.87 12.11
CA PRO A 3 0.73 0.56 10.69
C PRO A 3 1.42 -0.78 10.38
N PRO A 4 0.82 -1.63 9.52
CA PRO A 4 1.42 -2.90 9.13
C PRO A 4 2.75 -2.64 8.42
N LYS A 5 3.73 -3.54 8.58
CA LYS A 5 4.94 -3.48 7.77
C LYS A 5 4.61 -3.92 6.36
N PHE A 6 5.03 -3.14 5.36
CA PHE A 6 4.72 -3.43 3.96
C PHE A 6 5.15 -4.84 3.52
N LYS A 7 6.34 -5.30 3.94
CA LYS A 7 6.87 -6.64 3.62
C LYS A 7 5.94 -7.78 4.07
N ASP A 8 5.24 -7.59 5.19
CA ASP A 8 4.34 -8.62 5.73
C ASP A 8 3.04 -8.72 4.91
N LEU A 9 2.78 -7.77 4.00
CA LEU A 9 1.63 -7.77 3.10
C LEU A 9 1.92 -8.40 1.74
N ILE A 10 3.18 -8.68 1.40
CA ILE A 10 3.57 -9.15 0.06
C ILE A 10 3.10 -10.61 -0.13
N LEU A 11 2.32 -10.83 -1.18
CA LEU A 11 1.89 -12.16 -1.63
C LEU A 11 2.77 -12.68 -2.77
N PHE A 12 3.25 -11.77 -3.61
CA PHE A 12 4.14 -12.06 -4.74
C PHE A 12 4.97 -10.81 -5.07
N GLU A 13 6.22 -11.00 -5.45
CA GLU A 13 7.15 -9.94 -5.84
C GLU A 13 8.10 -10.50 -6.90
N ASN A 14 8.32 -9.73 -7.96
CA ASN A 14 9.37 -9.93 -8.94
C ASN A 14 9.96 -8.57 -9.36
N ASP A 15 10.84 -8.58 -10.37
CA ASP A 15 11.52 -7.36 -10.85
C ASP A 15 10.56 -6.33 -11.48
N ASP A 16 9.34 -6.73 -11.86
CA ASP A 16 8.40 -5.89 -12.60
C ASP A 16 7.25 -5.36 -11.73
N TYR A 17 6.75 -6.15 -10.77
CA TYR A 17 5.60 -5.79 -9.95
C TYR A 17 5.52 -6.52 -8.60
N ILE A 18 4.75 -5.92 -7.70
CA ILE A 18 4.46 -6.42 -6.35
C ILE A 18 2.95 -6.61 -6.22
N VAL A 19 2.52 -7.77 -5.74
CA VAL A 19 1.14 -8.06 -5.34
C VAL A 19 1.07 -8.17 -3.83
N VAL A 20 0.15 -7.43 -3.23
CA VAL A 20 -0.01 -7.36 -1.77
C VAL A 20 -1.42 -7.72 -1.34
N ASN A 21 -1.54 -8.28 -0.14
CA ASN A 21 -2.80 -8.45 0.56
C ASN A 21 -3.17 -7.15 1.28
N LYS A 22 -3.96 -6.28 0.64
CA LYS A 22 -4.36 -5.00 1.24
C LYS A 22 -5.26 -5.25 2.46
N PRO A 23 -4.90 -4.76 3.67
CA PRO A 23 -5.80 -4.84 4.81
C PRO A 23 -7.00 -3.89 4.65
N PRO A 24 -8.14 -4.19 5.30
CA PRO A 24 -9.27 -3.26 5.35
C PRO A 24 -8.89 -1.98 6.08
N PHE A 25 -9.62 -0.90 5.79
CA PHE A 25 -9.44 0.44 6.34
C PHE A 25 -8.14 1.17 5.95
N LEU A 26 -7.32 0.57 5.08
CA LEU A 26 -6.15 1.22 4.49
C LEU A 26 -6.48 1.70 3.07
N ALA A 27 -6.40 3.01 2.85
CA ALA A 27 -6.61 3.60 1.53
C ALA A 27 -5.45 3.23 0.59
N THR A 28 -5.74 2.94 -0.68
CA THR A 28 -4.69 2.66 -1.66
C THR A 28 -3.81 3.89 -1.91
N LEU A 29 -4.41 5.08 -2.00
CA LEU A 29 -3.72 6.35 -2.20
C LEU A 29 -3.84 7.27 -0.99
N ASP A 30 -3.01 8.30 -0.96
CA ASP A 30 -3.09 9.38 0.01
C ASP A 30 -4.47 10.06 -0.05
N GLU A 31 -5.08 10.23 1.13
CA GLU A 31 -6.31 10.99 1.26
C GLU A 31 -6.03 12.48 1.02
N ARG A 32 -7.02 13.21 0.47
CA ARG A 32 -6.87 14.64 0.16
C ARG A 32 -6.65 15.50 1.41
N ILE A 33 -7.15 15.05 2.55
CA ILE A 33 -7.13 15.76 3.83
C ILE A 33 -6.66 14.76 4.88
N GLY A 34 -5.49 15.01 5.47
CA GLY A 34 -4.99 14.23 6.59
C GLY A 34 -3.60 13.63 6.37
N VAL A 35 -3.09 13.05 7.45
CA VAL A 35 -1.78 12.38 7.53
C VAL A 35 -1.92 10.87 7.65
N ALA A 36 -3.10 10.32 7.34
CA ALA A 36 -3.33 8.89 7.37
C ALA A 36 -2.35 8.19 6.40
N PRO A 37 -1.74 7.06 6.82
CA PRO A 37 -0.91 6.28 5.92
C PRO A 37 -1.75 5.68 4.79
N SER A 38 -1.19 5.64 3.59
CA SER A 38 -1.76 4.92 2.45
C SER A 38 -0.88 3.74 2.08
N LEU A 39 -1.46 2.79 1.33
CA LEU A 39 -0.69 1.66 0.81
C LEU A 39 0.45 2.13 -0.09
N LEU A 40 0.23 3.14 -0.95
CA LEU A 40 1.28 3.70 -1.81
C LEU A 40 2.43 4.31 -1.00
N ARG A 41 2.13 5.01 0.11
CA ARG A 41 3.18 5.57 0.97
C ARG A 41 4.03 4.47 1.59
N LEU A 42 3.40 3.41 2.11
CA LEU A 42 4.11 2.24 2.64
C LEU A 42 4.92 1.51 1.57
N ALA A 43 4.39 1.42 0.34
CA ALA A 43 5.10 0.82 -0.79
C ALA A 43 6.35 1.62 -1.17
N ARG A 44 6.25 2.96 -1.18
CA ARG A 44 7.38 3.84 -1.49
C ARG A 44 8.48 3.85 -0.43
N GLU A 45 8.15 3.56 0.83
CA GLU A 45 9.17 3.31 1.86
C GLU A 45 9.95 2.01 1.63
N TYR A 46 9.41 1.08 0.83
CA TYR A 46 10.04 -0.19 0.47
C TYR A 46 10.73 -0.15 -0.89
N ALA A 47 10.11 0.49 -1.88
CA ALA A 47 10.59 0.70 -3.24
C ALA A 47 10.22 2.11 -3.70
N ASP A 48 11.19 3.02 -3.74
CA ASP A 48 10.99 4.47 -3.89
C ASP A 48 10.17 4.88 -5.15
N ASP A 49 10.27 4.09 -6.22
CA ASP A 49 9.61 4.34 -7.50
C ASP A 49 8.23 3.68 -7.63
N ALA A 50 7.78 2.94 -6.61
CA ALA A 50 6.52 2.19 -6.63
C ALA A 50 5.32 3.06 -7.06
N GLN A 51 4.52 2.50 -7.97
CA GLN A 51 3.26 3.08 -8.44
C GLN A 51 2.12 2.08 -8.28
N VAL A 52 0.90 2.63 -8.18
CA VAL A 52 -0.31 1.81 -8.08
C VAL A 52 -0.77 1.37 -9.46
N GLY A 53 -0.83 0.05 -9.69
CA GLY A 53 -1.42 -0.52 -10.91
C GLY A 53 -2.95 -0.49 -10.92
N HIS A 54 -3.59 -0.68 -9.77
CA HIS A 54 -5.05 -0.59 -9.59
C HIS A 54 -5.41 -0.25 -8.15
N ARG A 55 -6.62 0.27 -7.92
CA ARG A 55 -7.07 0.74 -6.61
C ARG A 55 -8.16 -0.15 -6.06
N LEU A 56 -8.17 -0.33 -4.74
CA LEU A 56 -9.28 -0.89 -3.98
C LEU A 56 -9.83 0.19 -3.06
N ASP A 57 -11.12 0.11 -2.75
CA ASP A 57 -11.71 1.02 -1.78
C ASP A 57 -11.10 0.77 -0.40
N ARG A 58 -11.14 1.81 0.43
CA ARG A 58 -10.54 1.76 1.77
C ARG A 58 -11.10 0.60 2.59
N ASP A 59 -12.40 0.37 2.49
CA ASP A 59 -13.13 -0.57 3.34
C ASP A 59 -13.29 -1.96 2.69
N THR A 60 -12.63 -2.20 1.55
CA THR A 60 -12.47 -3.54 0.95
C THR A 60 -11.44 -4.37 1.72
#